data_AF-A0A355SD62-F1
#
_entry.id   AF-A0A355SD62-F1
#
_cell.length_a   1.000
_cell.length_b   1.000
_cell.length_c   1.000
_cell.angle_alpha   90.00
_cell.angle_beta   90.00
_cell.angle_gamma   90.00
#
_symmetry.space_group_name_H-M   'P 1'
#
loop_
_entity.id
_entity.type
_entity.pdbx_description
1 polymer ?
#
loop_
_entity_poly.entity_id
_entity_poly.type
_entity_poly.pdbx_seq_one_letter_code
_entity_poly.pdbx_strand_id
1 'polypeptide(L)'
;AFGSCKLSEKRFPSCNGNPAERLKKLDTMVKSLGWKGAGLWISAQAEGEKRGAEFDISYLEKYWRERAKWCNYAGINYWKVDWGIHAHDMEFRRMLTKIAKEEAPLLKVEHAYCMGPFNSPDTKDGRFSSSGDWLNKNVDVLSFSDILRTYDVTSELSAASTIDRVSELLSNQKMESGCDGILNVEDELYLGAALGCIVGVMRHPIWNESIIPDEGNRRLRIDEIVRTVRWHRIAPPYGVWMNKFHKSKEILCDNWFFDKTYDWAGVEFKSENQSAPMAISRGMDIPEVIAPNDKPFVVASKNPISGAVSIATIPRTYLGRGLTIPSADITIEVDGINTIIGIFGEYRSLTIDFSESVEGMDVWAQDLSTDEALKITDRIHMDGHHITLDGKTIKEIGTLGATPGDFSYPGLALVLKK
;
A
#
# COMPACT_ATOMS: atom_id res chain seq x y z
N ALA A 1 -24.55 -7.07 12.67
CA ALA A 1 -23.69 -7.98 13.46
C ALA A 1 -22.45 -8.32 12.66
N PHE A 2 -21.35 -8.74 13.31
CA PHE A 2 -20.15 -9.23 12.64
C PHE A 2 -20.49 -10.43 11.74
N GLY A 3 -19.81 -10.56 10.60
CA GLY A 3 -20.00 -11.67 9.67
C GLY A 3 -21.28 -11.67 8.84
N SER A 4 -22.22 -10.75 9.07
CA SER A 4 -23.58 -10.84 8.50
C SER A 4 -23.69 -10.50 7.02
N CYS A 5 -22.81 -9.63 6.49
CA CYS A 5 -22.98 -8.95 5.19
C CYS A 5 -24.33 -8.20 5.03
N LYS A 6 -25.06 -7.97 6.13
CA LYS A 6 -26.34 -7.26 6.12
C LYS A 6 -26.11 -5.78 6.36
N LEU A 7 -26.56 -4.97 5.41
CA LEU A 7 -26.45 -3.51 5.51
C LEU A 7 -27.40 -2.98 6.60
N SER A 8 -26.88 -2.15 7.51
CA SER A 8 -27.67 -1.58 8.60
C SER A 8 -28.81 -0.70 8.08
N GLU A 9 -30.05 -1.02 8.47
CA GLU A 9 -31.22 -0.24 8.07
C GLU A 9 -31.22 1.17 8.64
N LYS A 10 -30.73 1.32 9.87
CA LYS A 10 -30.59 2.62 10.52
C LYS A 10 -29.58 3.52 9.83
N ARG A 11 -28.43 2.97 9.39
CA ARG A 11 -27.37 3.76 8.74
C ARG A 11 -27.63 3.98 7.26
N PHE A 12 -28.34 3.06 6.60
CA PHE A 12 -28.64 3.09 5.17
C PHE A 12 -30.14 2.88 4.92
N PRO A 13 -31.00 3.82 5.36
CA PRO A 13 -32.46 3.68 5.28
C PRO A 13 -32.99 3.74 3.85
N SER A 14 -32.24 4.29 2.88
CA SER A 14 -32.63 4.33 1.47
C SER A 14 -32.38 3.00 0.73
N CYS A 15 -31.51 2.15 1.27
CA CYS A 15 -31.21 0.85 0.70
C CYS A 15 -32.26 -0.17 1.14
N ASN A 16 -33.42 -0.23 0.48
CA ASN A 16 -34.52 -1.14 0.83
C ASN A 16 -34.45 -2.48 0.09
N GLY A 17 -35.14 -3.52 0.60
CA GLY A 17 -35.25 -4.84 -0.02
C GLY A 17 -34.62 -5.95 0.81
N ASN A 18 -34.43 -7.12 0.22
CA ASN A 18 -33.68 -8.22 0.84
C ASN A 18 -32.17 -7.90 0.91
N PRO A 19 -31.35 -8.64 1.68
CA PRO A 19 -29.94 -8.32 1.88
C PRO A 19 -29.13 -8.05 0.60
N ALA A 20 -29.33 -8.84 -0.46
CA ALA A 20 -28.63 -8.69 -1.73
C ALA A 20 -29.06 -7.41 -2.48
N GLU A 21 -30.36 -7.09 -2.48
CA GLU A 21 -30.89 -5.85 -3.07
C GLU A 21 -30.38 -4.60 -2.36
N ARG A 22 -30.26 -4.66 -1.02
CA ARG A 22 -29.72 -3.56 -0.21
C ARG A 22 -28.25 -3.31 -0.57
N LEU A 23 -27.45 -4.37 -0.70
CA LEU A 23 -26.05 -4.28 -1.15
C LEU A 23 -25.95 -3.70 -2.57
N LYS A 24 -26.81 -4.13 -3.50
CA LYS A 24 -26.84 -3.62 -4.88
C LYS A 24 -27.08 -2.11 -4.94
N LYS A 25 -27.98 -1.60 -4.09
CA LYS A 25 -28.25 -0.16 -3.99
C LYS A 25 -27.05 0.60 -3.47
N LEU A 26 -26.38 0.10 -2.43
CA LEU A 26 -25.14 0.70 -1.93
C LEU A 26 -24.06 0.74 -3.02
N ASP A 27 -23.84 -0.38 -3.71
CA ASP A 27 -22.85 -0.45 -4.80
C ASP A 27 -23.17 0.54 -5.93
N THR A 28 -24.45 0.64 -6.32
CA THR A 28 -24.90 1.61 -7.32
C THR A 28 -24.63 3.06 -6.88
N MET A 29 -24.88 3.39 -5.61
CA MET A 29 -24.59 4.71 -5.05
C MET A 29 -23.09 5.02 -5.05
N VAL A 30 -22.24 4.05 -4.76
CA VAL A 30 -20.78 4.23 -4.79
C VAL A 30 -20.29 4.41 -6.23
N LYS A 31 -20.82 3.64 -7.19
CA LYS A 31 -20.51 3.78 -8.61
C LYS A 31 -20.96 5.12 -9.19
N SER A 32 -22.10 5.67 -8.75
CA SER A 32 -22.55 6.99 -9.22
C SER A 32 -21.66 8.14 -8.75
N LEU A 33 -20.76 7.91 -7.79
CA LEU A 33 -19.72 8.85 -7.37
C LEU A 33 -18.40 8.68 -8.13
N GLY A 34 -18.34 7.80 -9.13
CA GLY A 34 -17.14 7.58 -9.97
C GLY A 34 -16.17 6.52 -9.45
N TRP A 35 -16.50 5.82 -8.37
CA TRP A 35 -15.72 4.69 -7.86
C TRP A 35 -16.06 3.39 -8.59
N LYS A 36 -15.15 2.40 -8.54
CA LYS A 36 -15.36 1.08 -9.19
C LYS A 36 -16.54 0.28 -8.60
N GLY A 37 -16.86 0.51 -7.33
CA GLY A 37 -17.90 -0.20 -6.60
C GLY A 37 -17.66 -0.19 -5.10
N ALA A 38 -18.61 -0.72 -4.34
CA ALA A 38 -18.47 -0.88 -2.90
C ALA A 38 -17.69 -2.18 -2.57
N GLY A 39 -16.85 -2.09 -1.54
CA GLY A 39 -16.23 -3.25 -0.88
C GLY A 39 -16.81 -3.46 0.52
N LEU A 40 -16.70 -4.68 1.05
CA LEU A 40 -17.16 -5.02 2.39
C LEU A 40 -15.98 -5.35 3.30
N TRP A 41 -16.00 -4.80 4.51
CA TRP A 41 -15.19 -5.31 5.61
C TRP A 41 -15.90 -6.51 6.22
N ILE A 42 -15.17 -7.62 6.32
CA ILE A 42 -15.66 -8.92 6.76
C ILE A 42 -14.86 -9.34 7.99
N SER A 43 -15.55 -9.50 9.12
CA SER A 43 -14.97 -10.19 10.26
C SER A 43 -14.84 -11.68 9.92
N ALA A 44 -13.72 -12.32 10.25
CA ALA A 44 -13.50 -13.76 10.05
C ALA A 44 -14.35 -14.62 11.03
N GLN A 45 -15.68 -14.53 10.90
CA GLN A 45 -16.69 -15.30 11.62
C GLN A 45 -18.05 -15.13 10.95
N ALA A 46 -18.94 -16.11 11.08
CA ALA A 46 -20.34 -15.97 10.72
C ALA A 46 -21.13 -15.15 11.77
N GLU A 47 -22.28 -14.63 11.34
CA GLU A 47 -23.21 -13.96 12.25
C GLU A 47 -23.70 -14.91 13.33
N GLY A 48 -23.56 -14.50 14.59
CA GLY A 48 -24.04 -15.25 15.75
C GLY A 48 -23.04 -16.26 16.33
N GLU A 49 -21.88 -16.47 15.69
CA GLU A 49 -20.82 -17.29 16.28
C GLU A 49 -20.30 -16.68 17.59
N LYS A 50 -19.90 -17.58 18.49
CA LYS A 50 -19.28 -17.25 19.78
C LYS A 50 -18.03 -18.09 19.94
N ARG A 51 -16.99 -17.50 20.53
CA ARG A 51 -15.75 -18.22 20.87
C ARG A 51 -16.05 -19.35 21.85
N GLY A 52 -15.56 -20.56 21.58
CA GLY A 52 -15.85 -21.79 22.30
C GLY A 52 -17.19 -22.45 21.97
N ALA A 53 -17.91 -21.91 20.99
CA ALA A 53 -19.14 -22.47 20.43
C ALA A 53 -19.21 -22.14 18.92
N GLU A 54 -18.11 -22.41 18.23
CA GLU A 54 -17.95 -22.22 16.79
C GLU A 54 -18.93 -23.08 16.02
N PHE A 55 -19.39 -22.59 14.86
CA PHE A 55 -20.19 -23.43 13.98
C PHE A 55 -19.30 -24.44 13.26
N ASP A 56 -19.88 -25.57 12.88
CA ASP A 56 -19.15 -26.57 12.10
C ASP A 56 -18.79 -26.03 10.70
N ILE A 57 -17.69 -26.53 10.14
CA ILE A 57 -17.18 -26.05 8.86
C ILE A 57 -18.19 -26.23 7.72
N SER A 58 -19.05 -27.25 7.76
CA SER A 58 -20.06 -27.47 6.71
C SER A 58 -21.18 -26.44 6.75
N TYR A 59 -21.54 -25.97 7.95
CA TYR A 59 -22.45 -24.84 8.14
C TYR A 59 -21.78 -23.55 7.66
N LEU A 60 -20.53 -23.29 8.06
CA LEU A 60 -19.79 -22.10 7.64
C LEU A 60 -19.65 -22.01 6.11
N GLU A 61 -19.37 -23.13 5.44
CA GLU A 61 -19.29 -23.18 3.98
C GLU A 61 -20.61 -22.77 3.34
N LYS A 62 -21.74 -23.36 3.75
CA LYS A 62 -23.08 -23.00 3.26
C LYS A 62 -23.41 -21.54 3.54
N TYR A 63 -23.08 -21.08 4.74
CA TYR A 63 -23.28 -19.69 5.17
C TYR A 63 -22.56 -18.72 4.24
N TRP A 64 -21.26 -18.91 4.01
CA TRP A 64 -20.45 -18.01 3.19
C TRP A 64 -20.77 -18.10 1.70
N ARG A 65 -21.14 -19.28 1.17
CA ARG A 65 -21.66 -19.41 -0.20
C ARG A 65 -22.88 -18.54 -0.45
N GLU A 66 -23.81 -18.48 0.50
CA GLU A 66 -24.97 -17.58 0.38
C GLU A 66 -24.55 -16.10 0.30
N ARG A 67 -23.58 -15.67 1.12
CA ARG A 67 -23.11 -14.27 1.13
C ARG A 67 -22.34 -13.93 -0.14
N ALA A 68 -21.54 -14.86 -0.66
CA ALA A 68 -20.88 -14.70 -1.95
C ALA A 68 -21.92 -14.54 -3.08
N LYS A 69 -22.98 -15.34 -3.10
CA LYS A 69 -24.10 -15.18 -4.06
C LYS A 69 -24.78 -13.83 -3.94
N TRP A 70 -25.00 -13.32 -2.73
CA TRP A 70 -25.54 -11.97 -2.52
C TRP A 70 -24.61 -10.90 -3.11
N CYS A 71 -23.30 -11.02 -2.86
CA CYS A 71 -22.30 -10.08 -3.37
C CYS A 71 -22.21 -10.11 -4.89
N ASN A 72 -22.23 -11.31 -5.49
CA ASN A 72 -22.25 -11.50 -6.94
C ASN A 72 -23.48 -10.81 -7.58
N TYR A 73 -24.67 -11.05 -7.04
CA TYR A 73 -25.89 -10.38 -7.50
C TYR A 73 -25.82 -8.85 -7.36
N ALA A 74 -25.23 -8.38 -6.26
CA ALA A 74 -25.13 -6.97 -5.95
C ALA A 74 -24.02 -6.23 -6.73
N GLY A 75 -23.07 -6.94 -7.34
CA GLY A 75 -21.89 -6.34 -7.96
C GLY A 75 -20.80 -5.92 -6.98
N ILE A 76 -20.84 -6.44 -5.75
CA ILE A 76 -19.81 -6.23 -4.72
C ILE A 76 -18.61 -7.12 -5.05
N ASN A 77 -17.50 -6.49 -5.41
CA ASN A 77 -16.33 -7.17 -5.96
C ASN A 77 -15.09 -7.14 -5.03
N TYR A 78 -15.25 -6.77 -3.77
CA TYR A 78 -14.14 -6.71 -2.82
C TYR A 78 -14.57 -7.07 -1.40
N TRP A 79 -13.89 -8.05 -0.79
CA TRP A 79 -13.98 -8.37 0.64
C TRP A 79 -12.62 -8.14 1.30
N LYS A 80 -12.58 -7.33 2.36
CA LYS A 80 -11.47 -7.28 3.31
C LYS A 80 -11.79 -8.18 4.50
N VAL A 81 -11.19 -9.37 4.55
CA VAL A 81 -11.36 -10.36 5.62
C VAL A 81 -10.31 -10.13 6.70
N ASP A 82 -10.80 -9.67 7.84
CA ASP A 82 -10.03 -9.17 8.97
C ASP A 82 -10.35 -9.99 10.24
N TRP A 83 -10.04 -9.45 11.41
CA TRP A 83 -10.27 -10.03 12.73
C TRP A 83 -11.62 -10.78 12.89
N GLY A 84 -11.63 -11.82 13.72
CA GLY A 84 -12.82 -12.60 14.07
C GLY A 84 -12.44 -13.84 14.86
N ILE A 85 -13.41 -14.72 15.08
CA ILE A 85 -13.19 -16.02 15.75
C ILE A 85 -12.18 -16.88 14.98
N HIS A 86 -12.25 -16.86 13.65
CA HIS A 86 -11.40 -17.62 12.73
C HIS A 86 -10.22 -16.79 12.20
N ALA A 87 -9.77 -15.76 12.94
CA ALA A 87 -8.71 -14.85 12.49
C ALA A 87 -7.40 -15.57 12.12
N HIS A 88 -7.06 -16.67 12.79
CA HIS A 88 -5.84 -17.45 12.52
C HIS A 88 -6.12 -18.83 11.93
N ASP A 89 -7.36 -19.09 11.50
CA ASP A 89 -7.74 -20.35 10.87
C ASP A 89 -7.44 -20.29 9.36
N MET A 90 -6.45 -21.09 8.96
CA MET A 90 -6.01 -21.19 7.57
C MET A 90 -7.01 -21.92 6.68
N GLU A 91 -7.72 -22.92 7.21
CA GLU A 91 -8.72 -23.67 6.44
C GLU A 91 -9.93 -22.79 6.15
N PHE A 92 -10.39 -22.04 7.15
CA PHE A 92 -11.46 -21.07 6.99
C PHE A 92 -11.11 -19.99 5.95
N ARG A 93 -9.91 -19.38 6.04
CA ARG A 93 -9.49 -18.34 5.09
C ARG A 93 -9.42 -18.87 3.66
N ARG A 94 -8.83 -20.05 3.48
CA ARG A 94 -8.76 -20.74 2.19
C ARG A 94 -10.14 -21.08 1.64
N MET A 95 -11.06 -21.51 2.50
CA MET A 95 -12.45 -21.76 2.13
C MET A 95 -13.13 -20.49 1.59
N LEU A 96 -12.90 -19.32 2.20
CA LEU A 96 -13.46 -18.06 1.70
C LEU A 96 -12.98 -17.71 0.29
N THR A 97 -11.68 -17.79 0.01
CA THR A 97 -11.16 -17.55 -1.35
C THR A 97 -11.75 -18.55 -2.35
N LYS A 98 -11.83 -19.84 -1.98
CA LYS A 98 -12.44 -20.87 -2.84
C LYS A 98 -13.90 -20.53 -3.15
N ILE A 99 -14.70 -20.21 -2.14
CA ILE A 99 -16.11 -19.85 -2.30
C ILE A 99 -16.26 -18.61 -3.20
N ALA A 100 -15.42 -17.59 -3.01
CA ALA A 100 -15.46 -16.39 -3.84
C ALA A 100 -15.26 -16.74 -5.32
N LYS A 101 -14.26 -17.56 -5.64
CA LYS A 101 -13.99 -18.01 -7.02
C LYS A 101 -15.14 -18.80 -7.64
N GLU A 102 -15.82 -19.62 -6.85
CA GLU A 102 -16.90 -20.48 -7.33
C GLU A 102 -18.24 -19.74 -7.49
N GLU A 103 -18.60 -18.90 -6.52
CA GLU A 103 -19.94 -18.30 -6.43
C GLU A 103 -20.00 -16.84 -6.89
N ALA A 104 -18.86 -16.14 -6.86
CA ALA A 104 -18.73 -14.72 -7.17
C ALA A 104 -17.39 -14.42 -7.88
N PRO A 105 -17.13 -14.89 -9.11
CA PRO A 105 -15.79 -14.88 -9.71
C PRO A 105 -15.11 -13.51 -9.87
N LEU A 106 -15.86 -12.40 -9.78
CA LEU A 106 -15.32 -11.04 -9.80
C LEU A 106 -14.95 -10.50 -8.41
N LEU A 107 -15.33 -11.20 -7.34
CA LEU A 107 -15.03 -10.85 -5.96
C LEU A 107 -13.56 -11.16 -5.64
N LYS A 108 -12.81 -10.12 -5.29
CA LYS A 108 -11.46 -10.25 -4.76
C LYS A 108 -11.49 -10.37 -3.24
N VAL A 109 -10.79 -11.36 -2.72
CA VAL A 109 -10.65 -11.59 -1.28
C VAL A 109 -9.29 -11.07 -0.81
N GLU A 110 -9.33 -9.95 -0.11
CA GLU A 110 -8.22 -9.42 0.67
C GLU A 110 -8.21 -10.08 2.05
N HIS A 111 -7.09 -10.70 2.43
CA HIS A 111 -6.89 -11.19 3.78
C HIS A 111 -5.96 -10.26 4.57
N ALA A 112 -6.34 -9.95 5.81
CA ALA A 112 -5.43 -9.50 6.85
C ALA A 112 -5.25 -10.66 7.85
N TYR A 113 -4.04 -11.22 7.94
CA TYR A 113 -3.71 -12.22 8.95
C TYR A 113 -3.27 -11.49 10.23
N CYS A 114 -4.26 -11.15 11.06
CA CYS A 114 -4.10 -10.19 12.15
C CYS A 114 -2.90 -10.52 13.04
N MET A 115 -2.00 -9.55 13.17
CA MET A 115 -0.80 -9.61 14.02
C MET A 115 -0.62 -8.28 14.72
N GLY A 116 0.19 -8.26 15.78
CA GLY A 116 0.53 -7.00 16.45
C GLY A 116 1.21 -5.99 15.51
N PRO A 117 1.22 -4.70 15.87
CA PRO A 117 1.71 -3.66 14.99
C PRO A 117 3.24 -3.62 14.82
N PHE A 118 3.97 -4.38 15.64
CA PHE A 118 5.43 -4.41 15.62
C PHE A 118 5.95 -5.72 15.05
N ASN A 119 6.97 -5.61 14.20
CA ASN A 119 7.73 -6.76 13.73
C ASN A 119 8.61 -7.30 14.87
N SER A 120 8.55 -8.62 15.06
CA SER A 120 9.36 -9.37 16.02
C SER A 120 9.42 -8.77 17.43
N PRO A 121 8.26 -8.64 18.11
CA PRO A 121 8.20 -8.08 19.46
C PRO A 121 9.06 -8.85 20.47
N ASP A 122 9.32 -10.14 20.21
CA ASP A 122 10.11 -11.01 21.09
C ASP A 122 11.62 -10.76 20.98
N THR A 123 12.14 -10.49 19.77
CA THR A 123 13.58 -10.26 19.54
C THR A 123 13.97 -8.78 19.60
N LYS A 124 13.00 -7.88 19.39
CA LYS A 124 13.16 -6.41 19.39
C LYS A 124 14.16 -5.86 18.37
N ASP A 125 14.54 -6.65 17.37
CA ASP A 125 15.32 -6.17 16.22
C ASP A 125 14.47 -5.38 15.21
N GLY A 126 13.15 -5.45 15.35
CA GLY A 126 12.20 -4.76 14.48
C GLY A 126 12.12 -5.36 13.08
N ARG A 127 12.61 -6.58 12.85
CA ARG A 127 12.67 -7.26 11.54
C ARG A 127 11.64 -8.38 11.46
N PHE A 128 10.74 -8.36 10.49
CA PHE A 128 9.75 -9.39 10.21
C PHE A 128 10.39 -10.75 9.86
N SER A 129 11.61 -10.76 9.33
CA SER A 129 12.39 -11.99 9.12
C SER A 129 12.60 -12.79 10.41
N SER A 130 12.60 -12.11 11.56
CA SER A 130 12.78 -12.69 12.88
C SER A 130 11.46 -13.06 13.56
N SER A 131 10.30 -12.89 12.90
CA SER A 131 8.97 -13.12 13.49
C SER A 131 8.55 -14.59 13.51
N GLY A 132 9.47 -15.51 13.20
CA GLY A 132 9.24 -16.95 13.24
C GLY A 132 8.03 -17.38 12.40
N ASP A 133 7.11 -18.11 13.03
CA ASP A 133 5.94 -18.66 12.36
C ASP A 133 5.00 -17.58 11.78
N TRP A 134 5.02 -16.34 12.28
CA TRP A 134 4.18 -15.27 11.73
C TRP A 134 4.51 -14.95 10.28
N LEU A 135 5.79 -14.95 9.91
CA LEU A 135 6.21 -14.77 8.52
C LEU A 135 5.70 -15.94 7.67
N ASN A 136 5.93 -17.18 8.12
CA ASN A 136 5.50 -18.38 7.40
C ASN A 136 3.98 -18.40 7.18
N LYS A 137 3.19 -18.04 8.19
CA LYS A 137 1.73 -17.96 8.06
C LYS A 137 1.28 -16.89 7.08
N ASN A 138 1.90 -15.72 7.08
CA ASN A 138 1.57 -14.68 6.11
C ASN A 138 1.95 -15.10 4.68
N VAL A 139 3.09 -15.77 4.48
CA VAL A 139 3.48 -16.36 3.19
C VAL A 139 2.45 -17.41 2.73
N ASP A 140 2.00 -18.28 3.64
CA ASP A 140 0.97 -19.27 3.33
C ASP A 140 -0.36 -18.61 2.95
N VAL A 141 -0.79 -17.57 3.69
CA VAL A 141 -2.02 -16.82 3.34
C VAL A 141 -1.89 -16.16 1.97
N LEU A 142 -0.75 -15.49 1.70
CA LEU A 142 -0.48 -14.86 0.40
C LEU A 142 -0.67 -15.85 -0.75
N SER A 143 -0.27 -17.11 -0.56
CA SER A 143 -0.29 -18.12 -1.62
C SER A 143 -1.69 -18.44 -2.17
N PHE A 144 -2.75 -18.25 -1.37
CA PHE A 144 -4.13 -18.48 -1.79
C PHE A 144 -5.02 -17.22 -1.74
N SER A 145 -4.43 -16.04 -1.52
CA SER A 145 -5.16 -14.78 -1.47
C SER A 145 -5.14 -14.05 -2.80
N ASP A 146 -6.23 -13.37 -3.16
CA ASP A 146 -6.14 -12.35 -4.21
C ASP A 146 -5.28 -11.17 -3.74
N ILE A 147 -5.46 -10.78 -2.48
CA ILE A 147 -4.74 -9.67 -1.86
C ILE A 147 -4.33 -10.05 -0.44
N LEU A 148 -3.09 -9.78 -0.04
CA LEU A 148 -2.66 -9.86 1.35
C LEU A 148 -2.34 -8.46 1.87
N ARG A 149 -2.93 -8.09 3.00
CA ARG A 149 -2.64 -6.84 3.70
C ARG A 149 -1.54 -7.02 4.74
N THR A 150 -0.55 -6.13 4.75
CA THR A 150 0.59 -6.16 5.68
C THR A 150 0.30 -5.53 7.06
N TYR A 151 -0.91 -5.75 7.57
CA TYR A 151 -1.52 -5.13 8.77
C TYR A 151 -1.31 -5.94 10.06
N ASP A 152 -1.30 -5.36 11.26
CA ASP A 152 -1.45 -3.93 11.66
C ASP A 152 -0.11 -3.18 11.68
N VAL A 153 -0.13 -1.84 11.65
CA VAL A 153 1.05 -0.98 11.92
C VAL A 153 0.67 0.29 12.70
N THR A 154 1.60 0.86 13.46
CA THR A 154 1.39 2.18 14.12
C THR A 154 1.72 3.34 13.18
N SER A 155 1.14 4.53 13.38
CA SER A 155 1.43 5.74 12.58
C SER A 155 2.90 6.07 12.49
N GLU A 156 3.58 5.88 13.60
CA GLU A 156 4.89 6.45 13.88
C GLU A 156 5.97 5.60 13.23
N LEU A 157 5.75 4.29 13.14
CA LEU A 157 6.71 3.32 12.61
C LEU A 157 6.19 2.56 11.39
N SER A 158 5.05 2.98 10.81
CA SER A 158 4.39 2.28 9.71
C SER A 158 5.28 2.08 8.49
N ALA A 159 6.07 3.08 8.11
CA ALA A 159 6.96 2.99 6.95
C ALA A 159 7.97 1.84 7.11
N ALA A 160 8.75 1.83 8.20
CA ALA A 160 9.73 0.77 8.46
C ALA A 160 9.07 -0.61 8.61
N SER A 161 7.98 -0.72 9.39
CA SER A 161 7.27 -1.98 9.57
C SER A 161 6.76 -2.56 8.25
N THR A 162 6.15 -1.70 7.42
CA THR A 162 5.52 -2.10 6.16
C THR A 162 6.55 -2.46 5.11
N ILE A 163 7.62 -1.67 4.94
CA ILE A 163 8.70 -1.95 4.00
C ILE A 163 9.33 -3.31 4.31
N ASP A 164 9.60 -3.59 5.58
CA ASP A 164 10.23 -4.86 5.96
C ASP A 164 9.29 -6.06 5.77
N ARG A 165 8.01 -5.93 6.14
CA ARG A 165 7.00 -6.97 5.88
C ARG A 165 6.89 -7.28 4.39
N VAL A 166 6.77 -6.25 3.56
CA VAL A 166 6.71 -6.39 2.10
C VAL A 166 7.99 -7.04 1.57
N SER A 167 9.15 -6.60 2.03
CA SER A 167 10.45 -7.16 1.67
C SER A 167 10.50 -8.67 1.91
N GLU A 168 10.11 -9.13 3.10
CA GLU A 168 10.17 -10.55 3.43
C GLU A 168 9.09 -11.36 2.72
N LEU A 169 7.90 -10.79 2.48
CA LEU A 169 6.86 -11.46 1.69
C LEU A 169 7.26 -11.64 0.22
N LEU A 170 7.87 -10.61 -0.39
CA LEU A 170 8.41 -10.71 -1.75
C LEU A 170 9.61 -11.67 -1.84
N SER A 171 10.43 -11.74 -0.79
CA SER A 171 11.57 -12.66 -0.72
C SER A 171 11.16 -14.13 -0.59
N ASN A 172 10.01 -14.40 0.03
CA ASN A 172 9.57 -15.75 0.39
C ASN A 172 8.29 -16.19 -0.36
N GLN A 173 7.98 -15.55 -1.49
CA GLN A 173 6.74 -15.78 -2.21
C GLN A 173 6.49 -17.24 -2.59
N LYS A 174 5.27 -17.71 -2.33
CA LYS A 174 4.70 -18.99 -2.77
C LYS A 174 3.34 -18.72 -3.36
N MET A 175 2.95 -19.43 -4.41
CA MET A 175 1.70 -19.18 -5.12
C MET A 175 0.97 -20.46 -5.47
N GLU A 176 -0.32 -20.49 -5.14
CA GLU A 176 -1.26 -21.46 -5.68
C GLU A 176 -1.91 -20.90 -6.95
N SER A 177 -2.31 -21.80 -7.86
CA SER A 177 -2.88 -21.39 -9.14
C SER A 177 -4.19 -20.61 -8.98
N GLY A 178 -4.33 -19.52 -9.74
CA GLY A 178 -5.59 -18.80 -9.90
C GLY A 178 -5.91 -17.76 -8.81
N CYS A 179 -4.91 -17.28 -8.07
CA CYS A 179 -5.01 -16.13 -7.16
C CYS A 179 -4.21 -14.95 -7.71
N ASP A 180 -4.61 -13.71 -7.40
CA ASP A 180 -3.88 -12.50 -7.81
C ASP A 180 -2.66 -12.15 -6.94
N GLY A 181 -2.57 -12.64 -5.69
CA GLY A 181 -1.46 -12.45 -4.75
C GLY A 181 -0.80 -11.06 -4.81
N ILE A 182 -1.60 -10.00 -4.68
CA ILE A 182 -1.13 -8.61 -4.64
C ILE A 182 -0.96 -8.17 -3.18
N LEU A 183 0.11 -7.45 -2.87
CA LEU A 183 0.30 -6.90 -1.53
C LEU A 183 -0.49 -5.59 -1.36
N ASN A 184 -1.11 -5.42 -0.20
CA ASN A 184 -1.70 -4.17 0.24
C ASN A 184 -0.87 -3.60 1.40
N VAL A 185 -0.33 -2.39 1.20
CA VAL A 185 0.58 -1.69 2.13
C VAL A 185 -0.13 -0.69 3.03
N GLU A 186 -1.42 -0.92 3.27
CA GLU A 186 -2.28 -0.02 4.02
C GLU A 186 -2.25 1.41 3.48
N ASP A 187 -2.05 2.39 4.35
CA ASP A 187 -2.11 3.81 4.05
C ASP A 187 -0.73 4.35 3.67
N GLU A 188 0.27 3.50 3.38
CA GLU A 188 1.58 3.92 2.86
C GLU A 188 1.50 4.20 1.35
N LEU A 189 0.94 5.37 1.00
CA LEU A 189 0.50 5.70 -0.36
C LEU A 189 1.64 5.67 -1.40
N TYR A 190 2.75 6.35 -1.13
CA TYR A 190 3.88 6.40 -2.07
C TYR A 190 4.71 5.11 -2.09
N LEU A 191 4.72 4.33 -1.00
CA LEU A 191 5.23 2.96 -1.03
C LEU A 191 4.39 2.12 -2.01
N GLY A 192 3.06 2.21 -1.91
CA GLY A 192 2.14 1.51 -2.79
C GLY A 192 2.29 1.91 -4.26
N ALA A 193 2.31 3.22 -4.52
CA ALA A 193 2.48 3.79 -5.85
C ALA A 193 3.79 3.33 -6.52
N ALA A 194 4.91 3.42 -5.79
CA ALA A 194 6.23 3.18 -6.39
C ALA A 194 6.61 1.70 -6.47
N LEU A 195 6.09 0.85 -5.59
CA LEU A 195 6.38 -0.58 -5.57
C LEU A 195 5.31 -1.43 -6.30
N GLY A 196 4.22 -0.80 -6.76
CA GLY A 196 3.11 -1.49 -7.42
C GLY A 196 2.29 -2.36 -6.46
N CYS A 197 1.98 -1.83 -5.28
CA CYS A 197 1.13 -2.45 -4.28
C CYS A 197 -0.23 -1.73 -4.20
N ILE A 198 -1.23 -2.43 -3.66
CA ILE A 198 -2.52 -1.82 -3.34
C ILE A 198 -2.36 -0.94 -2.11
N VAL A 199 -3.15 0.13 -2.04
CA VAL A 199 -3.24 1.00 -0.86
C VAL A 199 -4.65 0.92 -0.28
N GLY A 200 -4.75 0.81 1.03
CA GLY A 200 -5.98 0.98 1.79
C GLY A 200 -5.97 2.34 2.47
N VAL A 201 -6.63 3.32 1.86
CA VAL A 201 -6.73 4.69 2.39
C VAL A 201 -7.47 4.69 3.73
N MET A 202 -6.79 5.13 4.78
CA MET A 202 -7.33 5.19 6.15
C MET A 202 -7.14 6.57 6.78
N ARG A 203 -7.08 7.63 5.98
CA ARG A 203 -6.91 9.03 6.42
C ARG A 203 -8.06 9.90 5.94
N HIS A 204 -8.45 10.91 6.73
CA HIS A 204 -9.41 11.94 6.32
C HIS A 204 -9.27 13.19 7.20
N PRO A 205 -9.42 14.43 6.68
CA PRO A 205 -9.25 15.65 7.48
C PRO A 205 -10.18 15.80 8.68
N ILE A 206 -11.36 15.16 8.64
CA ILE A 206 -12.34 15.11 9.75
C ILE A 206 -11.85 14.23 10.92
N TRP A 207 -10.82 13.42 10.72
CA TRP A 207 -10.31 12.54 11.77
C TRP A 207 -9.78 13.34 12.96
N ASN A 208 -10.27 12.99 14.15
CA ASN A 208 -9.96 13.66 15.40
C ASN A 208 -8.71 13.05 16.07
N GLU A 209 -7.63 13.84 16.13
CA GLU A 209 -6.34 13.49 16.75
C GLU A 209 -6.45 13.15 18.24
N SER A 210 -7.48 13.64 18.93
CA SER A 210 -7.67 13.33 20.36
C SER A 210 -8.04 11.87 20.62
N ILE A 211 -8.36 11.10 19.58
CA ILE A 211 -8.75 9.69 19.66
C ILE A 211 -7.65 8.78 19.11
N ILE A 212 -7.02 9.17 17.99
CA ILE A 212 -5.95 8.40 17.34
C ILE A 212 -4.83 9.36 16.98
N PRO A 213 -3.62 9.17 17.55
CA PRO A 213 -2.47 10.01 17.23
C PRO A 213 -2.11 9.97 15.74
N ASP A 214 -1.65 11.11 15.23
CA ASP A 214 -1.26 11.30 13.82
C ASP A 214 0.00 12.15 13.73
N GLU A 215 1.10 11.67 14.32
CA GLU A 215 2.40 12.38 14.35
C GLU A 215 2.93 12.71 12.95
N GLY A 216 2.52 11.93 11.94
CA GLY A 216 2.85 12.16 10.54
C GLY A 216 1.91 13.11 9.80
N ASN A 217 0.91 13.70 10.46
CA ASN A 217 -0.14 14.51 9.84
C ASN A 217 -0.76 13.84 8.60
N ARG A 218 -0.91 12.50 8.59
CA ARG A 218 -1.48 11.75 7.47
C ARG A 218 -2.85 12.29 7.07
N ARG A 219 -3.67 12.74 8.03
CA ARG A 219 -4.97 13.36 7.76
C ARG A 219 -4.91 14.64 6.93
N LEU A 220 -3.74 15.31 6.89
CA LEU A 220 -3.47 16.52 6.12
C LEU A 220 -2.63 16.24 4.86
N ARG A 221 -2.41 14.97 4.50
CA ARG A 221 -1.70 14.54 3.30
C ARG A 221 -2.66 13.82 2.36
N ILE A 222 -3.65 14.57 1.88
CA ILE A 222 -4.76 14.05 1.05
C ILE A 222 -4.38 14.06 -0.43
N ASP A 223 -3.57 15.02 -0.88
CA ASP A 223 -3.12 15.05 -2.27
C ASP A 223 -2.27 13.82 -2.65
N GLU A 224 -1.57 13.20 -1.68
CA GLU A 224 -0.91 11.89 -1.87
C GLU A 224 -1.90 10.81 -2.38
N ILE A 225 -3.17 10.85 -1.95
CA ILE A 225 -4.21 9.92 -2.39
C ILE A 225 -4.51 10.16 -3.87
N VAL A 226 -4.74 11.43 -4.25
CA VAL A 226 -5.05 11.82 -5.63
C VAL A 226 -3.92 11.39 -6.56
N ARG A 227 -2.67 11.70 -6.19
CA ARG A 227 -1.48 11.36 -6.96
C ARG A 227 -1.31 9.84 -7.10
N THR A 228 -1.48 9.09 -6.01
CA THR A 228 -1.38 7.62 -6.01
C THR A 228 -2.46 6.98 -6.87
N VAL A 229 -3.72 7.41 -6.75
CA VAL A 229 -4.83 6.86 -7.52
C VAL A 229 -4.68 7.18 -9.01
N ARG A 230 -4.20 8.38 -9.37
CA ARG A 230 -3.93 8.74 -10.77
C ARG A 230 -2.72 7.98 -11.31
N TRP A 231 -1.66 7.78 -10.53
CA TRP A 231 -0.53 6.94 -10.93
C TRP A 231 -0.95 5.49 -11.19
N HIS A 232 -1.82 4.90 -10.37
CA HIS A 232 -2.33 3.54 -10.58
C HIS A 232 -3.11 3.36 -11.89
N ARG A 233 -3.51 4.44 -12.58
CA ARG A 233 -4.07 4.37 -13.95
C ARG A 233 -2.99 4.12 -15.01
N ILE A 234 -1.74 4.51 -14.72
CA ILE A 234 -0.56 4.36 -15.57
C ILE A 234 0.20 3.07 -15.20
N ALA A 235 0.41 2.85 -13.90
CA ALA A 235 1.14 1.71 -13.35
C ALA A 235 0.27 1.00 -12.29
N PRO A 236 -0.62 0.08 -12.70
CA PRO A 236 -1.53 -0.59 -11.77
C PRO A 236 -0.76 -1.54 -10.82
N PRO A 237 -1.27 -1.78 -9.60
CA PRO A 237 -0.73 -2.79 -8.69
C PRO A 237 -0.68 -4.17 -9.35
N TYR A 238 0.32 -4.98 -8.99
CA TYR A 238 0.57 -6.25 -9.65
C TYR A 238 1.10 -7.34 -8.69
N GLY A 239 0.77 -8.59 -9.04
CA GLY A 239 1.05 -9.76 -8.21
C GLY A 239 2.53 -9.96 -7.91
N VAL A 240 2.83 -10.53 -6.74
CA VAL A 240 4.20 -10.64 -6.21
C VAL A 240 5.18 -11.31 -7.19
N TRP A 241 4.71 -12.29 -7.99
CA TRP A 241 5.52 -13.11 -8.89
C TRP A 241 5.82 -12.49 -10.25
N MET A 242 5.18 -11.38 -10.62
CA MET A 242 5.27 -10.86 -11.99
C MET A 242 6.64 -10.23 -12.30
N ASN A 243 7.47 -10.01 -11.28
CA ASN A 243 8.81 -9.43 -11.41
C ASN A 243 9.79 -10.06 -10.43
N LYS A 244 11.08 -9.94 -10.75
CA LYS A 244 12.16 -10.19 -9.80
C LYS A 244 12.13 -9.15 -8.68
N PHE A 245 12.55 -9.53 -7.49
CA PHE A 245 12.64 -8.67 -6.32
C PHE A 245 14.09 -8.55 -5.85
N HIS A 246 14.49 -7.34 -5.50
CA HIS A 246 15.81 -7.03 -4.95
C HIS A 246 15.67 -6.19 -3.67
N LYS A 247 16.57 -6.40 -2.71
CA LYS A 247 16.66 -5.61 -1.47
C LYS A 247 18.11 -5.35 -1.09
N SER A 248 18.37 -4.18 -0.51
CA SER A 248 19.70 -3.80 -0.05
C SER A 248 20.13 -4.65 1.15
N LYS A 249 21.45 -4.80 1.32
CA LYS A 249 22.01 -5.40 2.54
C LYS A 249 22.00 -4.43 3.72
N GLU A 250 22.11 -3.14 3.45
CA GLU A 250 22.01 -2.08 4.47
C GLU A 250 20.59 -2.09 5.05
N ILE A 251 20.52 -2.15 6.38
CA ILE A 251 19.27 -2.12 7.16
C ILE A 251 19.25 -0.81 7.94
N LEU A 252 18.16 -0.07 7.81
CA LEU A 252 17.90 1.14 8.58
C LEU A 252 16.94 0.82 9.73
N CYS A 253 17.04 1.58 10.81
CA CYS A 253 16.22 1.40 12.02
C CYS A 253 15.56 2.74 12.39
N ASP A 254 14.23 2.70 12.47
CA ASP A 254 13.38 3.76 13.01
C ASP A 254 13.03 3.46 14.46
N ASN A 255 12.82 4.51 15.24
CA ASN A 255 12.50 4.38 16.65
C ASN A 255 11.54 5.48 17.12
N TRP A 256 10.68 5.09 18.07
CA TRP A 256 9.68 5.99 18.65
C TRP A 256 9.44 5.66 20.12
N PHE A 257 9.13 6.69 20.92
CA PHE A 257 8.68 6.52 22.31
C PHE A 257 7.17 6.82 22.39
N PHE A 258 6.40 5.79 22.74
CA PHE A 258 4.96 5.89 22.91
C PHE A 258 4.65 6.44 24.29
N ASP A 259 4.42 7.75 24.38
CA ASP A 259 4.14 8.49 25.62
C ASP A 259 2.65 8.53 26.01
N LYS A 260 1.79 7.93 25.18
CA LYS A 260 0.34 7.80 25.37
C LYS A 260 -0.05 6.34 25.36
N THR A 261 -1.22 6.05 25.93
CA THR A 261 -1.79 4.71 25.91
C THR A 261 -2.32 4.37 24.52
N TYR A 262 -1.75 3.33 23.89
CA TYR A 262 -2.31 2.69 22.70
C TYR A 262 -2.84 1.32 23.09
N ASP A 263 -4.06 1.27 23.65
CA ASP A 263 -4.66 0.04 24.20
C ASP A 263 -4.65 -1.14 23.21
N TRP A 264 -4.85 -0.86 21.92
CA TRP A 264 -4.86 -1.87 20.88
C TRP A 264 -3.46 -2.39 20.52
N ALA A 265 -2.41 -1.59 20.73
CA ALA A 265 -1.03 -1.90 20.39
C ALA A 265 -0.21 -2.40 21.58
N GLY A 266 -0.70 -2.24 22.82
CA GLY A 266 -0.01 -2.69 24.04
C GLY A 266 1.31 -1.94 24.35
N VAL A 267 1.50 -0.77 23.73
CA VAL A 267 2.68 0.09 23.92
C VAL A 267 2.28 1.36 24.65
N GLU A 268 2.50 1.34 25.96
CA GLU A 268 2.30 2.51 26.82
C GLU A 268 3.61 2.75 27.57
N PHE A 269 4.13 3.98 27.47
CA PHE A 269 5.39 4.43 28.05
C PHE A 269 6.59 3.54 27.69
N LYS A 270 6.69 3.14 26.42
CA LYS A 270 7.75 2.27 25.90
C LYS A 270 8.33 2.81 24.60
N SER A 271 9.61 2.52 24.38
CA SER A 271 10.26 2.72 23.09
C SER A 271 10.17 1.45 22.27
N GLU A 272 9.85 1.60 20.99
CA GLU A 272 9.92 0.51 20.01
C GLU A 272 10.84 0.87 18.85
N ASN A 273 11.46 -0.15 18.27
CA ASN A 273 12.31 -0.05 17.11
C ASN A 273 11.70 -0.86 15.97
N GLN A 274 11.72 -0.34 14.75
CA GLN A 274 11.33 -1.05 13.54
C GLN A 274 12.40 -0.86 12.48
N SER A 275 12.83 -1.96 11.86
CA SER A 275 13.96 -1.96 10.96
C SER A 275 13.57 -2.53 9.61
N ALA A 276 14.15 -2.01 8.53
CA ALA A 276 13.88 -2.46 7.16
C ALA A 276 15.11 -2.30 6.26
N PRO A 277 15.19 -3.03 5.13
CA PRO A 277 16.18 -2.74 4.10
C PRO A 277 16.10 -1.28 3.66
N MET A 278 17.26 -0.63 3.51
CA MET A 278 17.37 0.75 3.06
C MET A 278 16.68 0.98 1.71
N ALA A 279 16.89 0.07 0.78
CA ALA A 279 16.25 0.12 -0.52
C ALA A 279 15.68 -1.23 -0.96
N ILE A 280 14.52 -1.20 -1.61
CA ILE A 280 13.92 -2.38 -2.24
C ILE A 280 13.43 -2.06 -3.64
N SER A 281 13.49 -3.02 -4.56
CA SER A 281 13.01 -2.84 -5.92
C SER A 281 12.34 -4.08 -6.53
N ARG A 282 11.46 -3.86 -7.52
CA ARG A 282 10.80 -4.91 -8.31
C ARG A 282 10.99 -4.69 -9.81
N GLY A 283 11.52 -5.69 -10.51
CA GLY A 283 11.66 -5.66 -11.98
C GLY A 283 12.77 -4.73 -12.49
N MET A 284 13.64 -4.24 -11.61
CA MET A 284 14.79 -3.39 -11.90
C MET A 284 15.83 -3.52 -10.78
N ASP A 285 17.04 -3.04 -11.02
CA ASP A 285 18.10 -3.03 -10.00
C ASP A 285 17.78 -2.09 -8.84
N ILE A 286 18.52 -2.26 -7.74
CA ILE A 286 18.33 -1.45 -6.54
C ILE A 286 18.88 -0.04 -6.82
N PRO A 287 18.12 1.04 -6.52
CA PRO A 287 18.62 2.40 -6.66
C PRO A 287 19.92 2.64 -5.89
N GLU A 288 20.83 3.40 -6.47
CA GLU A 288 21.98 3.92 -5.73
C GLU A 288 21.53 5.09 -4.85
N VAL A 289 22.02 5.14 -3.61
CA VAL A 289 21.60 6.14 -2.62
C VAL A 289 22.81 6.72 -1.91
N ILE A 290 23.09 8.01 -2.17
CA ILE A 290 24.17 8.77 -1.55
C ILE A 290 23.59 9.92 -0.72
N ALA A 291 23.74 9.82 0.60
CA ALA A 291 23.30 10.85 1.53
C ALA A 291 24.47 11.39 2.36
N PRO A 292 24.49 12.69 2.71
CA PRO A 292 25.53 13.27 3.55
C PRO A 292 25.40 12.85 5.02
N ASN A 293 24.19 12.51 5.46
CA ASN A 293 23.86 12.13 6.84
C ASN A 293 22.98 10.87 6.83
N ASP A 294 21.77 10.97 7.39
CA ASP A 294 20.75 9.93 7.34
C ASP A 294 20.32 9.61 5.90
N LYS A 295 20.01 8.34 5.63
CA LYS A 295 19.39 7.90 4.36
C LYS A 295 17.87 7.75 4.52
N PRO A 296 17.07 8.14 3.51
CA PRO A 296 15.66 7.76 3.44
C PRO A 296 15.56 6.25 3.17
N PHE A 297 14.36 5.70 3.32
CA PHE A 297 14.07 4.44 2.63
C PHE A 297 13.79 4.74 1.15
N VAL A 298 14.20 3.85 0.26
CA VAL A 298 14.02 4.03 -1.18
C VAL A 298 13.32 2.82 -1.79
N VAL A 299 12.26 3.06 -2.56
CA VAL A 299 11.54 1.97 -3.24
C VAL A 299 11.40 2.26 -4.71
N ALA A 300 11.63 1.25 -5.55
CA ALA A 300 11.53 1.41 -6.99
C ALA A 300 10.85 0.22 -7.66
N SER A 301 10.19 0.43 -8.79
CA SER A 301 9.79 -0.70 -9.61
C SER A 301 9.63 -0.35 -11.08
N LYS A 302 9.79 -1.37 -11.92
CA LYS A 302 9.34 -1.38 -13.32
C LYS A 302 8.04 -2.17 -13.40
N ASN A 303 6.95 -1.51 -13.75
CA ASN A 303 5.64 -2.14 -13.84
C ASN A 303 5.61 -3.16 -14.99
N PRO A 304 5.27 -4.44 -14.74
CA PRO A 304 5.32 -5.49 -15.77
C PRO A 304 4.13 -5.40 -16.75
N ILE A 305 3.09 -4.62 -16.44
CA ILE A 305 1.89 -4.48 -17.26
C ILE A 305 2.04 -3.31 -18.23
N SER A 306 2.52 -2.15 -17.75
CA SER A 306 2.65 -0.93 -18.56
C SER A 306 4.06 -0.59 -19.00
N GLY A 307 5.09 -1.21 -18.39
CA GLY A 307 6.49 -0.84 -18.61
C GLY A 307 6.94 0.45 -17.90
N ALA A 308 6.01 1.17 -17.25
CA ALA A 308 6.33 2.39 -16.51
C ALA A 308 7.29 2.11 -15.35
N VAL A 309 8.18 3.05 -15.05
CA VAL A 309 9.10 2.97 -13.91
C VAL A 309 8.60 3.91 -12.81
N SER A 310 8.82 3.56 -11.56
CA SER A 310 8.57 4.45 -10.44
C SER A 310 9.66 4.36 -9.37
N ILE A 311 9.88 5.48 -8.70
CA ILE A 311 10.84 5.65 -7.60
C ILE A 311 10.19 6.50 -6.50
N ALA A 312 10.38 6.11 -5.24
CA ALA A 312 9.97 6.91 -4.10
C ALA A 312 11.02 6.96 -3.00
N THR A 313 11.17 8.13 -2.38
CA THR A 313 11.80 8.28 -1.06
C THR A 313 10.72 8.28 0.02
N ILE A 314 10.88 7.40 1.00
CA ILE A 314 9.94 7.25 2.11
C ILE A 314 10.61 7.82 3.38
N PRO A 315 9.90 8.65 4.17
CA PRO A 315 10.44 9.28 5.35
C PRO A 315 10.84 8.25 6.43
N ARG A 316 11.66 8.73 7.37
CA ARG A 316 12.18 8.03 8.54
C ARG A 316 11.57 8.61 9.80
N THR A 317 11.43 7.80 10.84
CA THR A 317 11.04 8.27 12.17
C THR A 317 12.15 8.07 13.18
N TYR A 318 12.52 9.15 13.86
CA TYR A 318 13.52 9.12 14.92
C TYR A 318 13.00 9.74 16.22
N LEU A 319 13.30 9.09 17.33
CA LEU A 319 13.08 9.59 18.67
C LEU A 319 13.70 10.98 18.82
N GLY A 320 12.89 11.95 19.27
CA GLY A 320 13.30 13.33 19.49
C GLY A 320 13.38 14.21 18.22
N ARG A 321 13.35 13.64 17.00
CA ARG A 321 13.28 14.41 15.74
C ARG A 321 11.94 14.30 15.03
N GLY A 322 11.14 13.28 15.33
CA GLY A 322 9.89 13.06 14.62
C GLY A 322 10.08 12.45 13.24
N LEU A 323 9.02 12.54 12.44
CA LEU A 323 9.05 12.18 11.02
C LEU A 323 9.99 13.14 10.27
N THR A 324 10.99 12.59 9.61
CA THR A 324 12.01 13.32 8.86
C THR A 324 12.18 12.66 7.50
N ILE A 325 12.28 13.44 6.42
CA ILE A 325 12.69 12.91 5.11
C ILE A 325 14.16 13.28 4.84
N PRO A 326 15.11 12.34 4.97
CA PRO A 326 16.51 12.65 4.74
C PRO A 326 16.77 12.98 3.26
N SER A 327 17.57 14.03 3.03
CA SER A 327 17.95 14.47 1.68
C SER A 327 19.07 13.57 1.12
N ALA A 328 18.82 12.95 -0.04
CA ALA A 328 19.76 12.03 -0.70
C ALA A 328 19.82 12.26 -2.21
N ASP A 329 21.00 12.03 -2.80
CA ASP A 329 21.14 11.87 -4.25
C ASP A 329 20.82 10.42 -4.58
N ILE A 330 19.96 10.22 -5.58
CA ILE A 330 19.49 8.90 -5.98
C ILE A 330 19.75 8.71 -7.47
N THR A 331 20.25 7.54 -7.84
CA THR A 331 20.40 7.14 -9.24
C THR A 331 19.58 5.89 -9.52
N ILE A 332 18.84 5.90 -10.62
CA ILE A 332 18.12 4.72 -11.14
C ILE A 332 18.45 4.49 -12.61
N GLU A 333 18.44 3.23 -13.01
CA GLU A 333 18.55 2.83 -14.41
C GLU A 333 17.17 2.61 -15.03
N VAL A 334 16.98 3.09 -16.25
CA VAL A 334 15.72 2.98 -17.00
C VAL A 334 15.98 2.49 -18.42
N ASP A 335 15.30 1.40 -18.77
CA ASP A 335 15.34 0.88 -20.14
C ASP A 335 14.50 1.76 -21.07
N GLY A 336 15.16 2.39 -22.04
CA GLY A 336 14.53 3.11 -23.14
C GLY A 336 13.91 4.46 -22.78
N ILE A 337 13.92 5.37 -23.75
CA ILE A 337 13.47 6.77 -23.57
C ILE A 337 11.95 6.95 -23.63
N ASN A 338 11.19 5.94 -24.07
CA ASN A 338 9.72 6.01 -24.16
C ASN A 338 9.01 5.63 -22.84
N THR A 339 9.74 5.54 -21.74
CA THR A 339 9.25 5.10 -20.44
C THR A 339 8.62 6.26 -19.66
N ILE A 340 7.42 6.05 -19.11
CA ILE A 340 6.81 6.99 -18.16
C ILE A 340 7.42 6.71 -16.78
N ILE A 341 7.89 7.75 -16.10
CA ILE A 341 8.59 7.65 -14.83
C ILE A 341 7.80 8.37 -13.74
N GLY A 342 7.35 7.65 -12.71
CA GLY A 342 6.68 8.20 -11.54
C GLY A 342 7.70 8.50 -10.43
N ILE A 343 7.72 9.74 -9.95
CA ILE A 343 8.69 10.21 -8.94
C ILE A 343 7.90 10.72 -7.72
N PHE A 344 8.20 10.18 -6.55
CA PHE A 344 7.44 10.43 -5.32
C PHE A 344 8.36 10.72 -4.13
N GLY A 345 7.98 11.66 -3.27
CA GLY A 345 8.80 12.01 -2.09
C GLY A 345 9.87 13.07 -2.39
N GLU A 346 10.67 13.41 -1.38
CA GLU A 346 11.68 14.46 -1.49
C GLU A 346 13.08 13.90 -1.77
N TYR A 347 13.88 14.66 -2.53
CA TYR A 347 15.20 14.28 -3.00
C TYR A 347 16.18 15.42 -2.74
N ARG A 348 17.48 15.11 -2.70
CA ARG A 348 18.52 16.13 -2.97
C ARG A 348 18.67 16.29 -4.48
N SER A 349 18.83 15.18 -5.18
CA SER A 349 18.75 15.07 -6.63
C SER A 349 18.31 13.66 -7.03
N LEU A 350 17.75 13.53 -8.23
CA LEU A 350 17.44 12.27 -8.88
C LEU A 350 18.12 12.25 -10.25
N THR A 351 19.02 11.30 -10.45
CA THR A 351 19.63 10.99 -11.73
C THR A 351 18.97 9.75 -12.32
N ILE A 352 18.58 9.84 -13.60
CA ILE A 352 17.97 8.76 -14.35
C ILE A 352 18.91 8.42 -15.49
N ASP A 353 19.41 7.19 -15.47
CA ASP A 353 20.37 6.66 -16.44
C ASP A 353 19.61 5.83 -17.48
N PHE A 354 19.56 6.34 -18.71
CA PHE A 354 18.86 5.68 -19.80
C PHE A 354 19.78 4.76 -20.59
N SER A 355 19.26 3.63 -21.04
CA SER A 355 19.98 2.73 -21.96
C SER A 355 20.25 3.33 -23.35
N GLU A 356 19.55 4.42 -23.69
CA GLU A 356 19.66 5.16 -24.95
C GLU A 356 19.99 6.64 -24.68
N SER A 357 20.58 7.31 -25.65
CA SER A 357 20.88 8.74 -25.51
C SER A 357 19.60 9.57 -25.44
N VAL A 358 19.59 10.54 -24.53
CA VAL A 358 18.52 11.51 -24.29
C VAL A 358 18.75 12.84 -25.01
N GLU A 359 19.87 12.98 -25.72
CA GLU A 359 20.23 14.22 -26.41
C GLU A 359 19.16 14.65 -27.42
N GLY A 360 18.83 15.95 -27.39
CA GLY A 360 17.79 16.54 -28.24
C GLY A 360 16.36 16.17 -27.87
N MET A 361 16.12 15.52 -26.73
CA MET A 361 14.76 15.25 -26.23
C MET A 361 14.21 16.42 -25.42
N ASP A 362 12.90 16.62 -25.56
CA ASP A 362 12.11 17.44 -24.66
C ASP A 362 11.65 16.62 -23.46
N VAL A 363 12.06 17.05 -22.27
CA VAL A 363 11.57 16.49 -21.01
C VAL A 363 10.32 17.21 -20.53
N TRP A 364 9.25 16.45 -20.26
CA TRP A 364 7.99 16.93 -19.72
C TRP A 364 7.72 16.30 -18.36
N ALA A 365 7.16 17.10 -17.44
CA ALA A 365 6.76 16.63 -16.12
C ALA A 365 5.39 17.17 -15.73
N GLN A 366 4.64 16.38 -14.97
CA GLN A 366 3.28 16.69 -14.53
C GLN A 366 3.11 16.33 -13.05
N ASP A 367 2.65 17.26 -12.23
CA ASP A 367 2.09 16.91 -10.91
C ASP A 367 0.95 15.93 -11.14
N LEU A 368 1.00 14.76 -10.53
CA LEU A 368 -0.05 13.77 -10.73
C LEU A 368 -1.41 14.27 -10.25
N SER A 369 -1.51 15.31 -9.41
CA SER A 369 -2.77 15.93 -9.00
C SER A 369 -3.36 16.92 -10.02
N THR A 370 -2.61 17.37 -11.03
CA THR A 370 -3.07 18.31 -12.06
C THR A 370 -3.36 17.61 -13.38
N ASP A 371 -3.99 18.32 -14.32
CA ASP A 371 -4.35 17.77 -15.64
C ASP A 371 -3.39 18.21 -16.77
N GLU A 372 -2.40 19.06 -16.47
CA GLU A 372 -1.47 19.63 -17.44
C GLU A 372 -0.01 19.29 -17.12
N ALA A 373 0.75 18.97 -18.17
CA ALA A 373 2.20 18.76 -18.09
C ALA A 373 2.96 20.04 -18.50
N LEU A 374 4.10 20.26 -17.88
CA LEU A 374 5.03 21.34 -18.19
C LEU A 374 6.27 20.79 -18.89
N LYS A 375 6.78 21.52 -19.88
CA LYS A 375 8.11 21.26 -20.43
C LYS A 375 9.16 21.78 -19.46
N ILE A 376 10.11 20.94 -19.07
CA ILE A 376 11.10 21.22 -18.02
C ILE A 376 12.55 21.04 -18.49
N THR A 377 12.78 20.90 -19.80
CA THR A 377 14.09 20.65 -20.41
C THR A 377 15.15 21.66 -19.94
N ASP A 378 14.79 22.93 -19.84
CA ASP A 378 15.71 24.01 -19.40
C ASP A 378 15.88 24.09 -17.87
N ARG A 379 15.22 23.22 -17.11
CA ARG A 379 15.24 23.18 -15.63
C ARG A 379 15.99 21.98 -15.07
N ILE A 380 16.53 21.14 -15.94
CA ILE A 380 17.24 19.91 -15.58
C ILE A 380 18.64 19.92 -16.18
N HIS A 381 19.49 19.03 -15.71
CA HIS A 381 20.73 18.72 -16.39
C HIS A 381 20.52 17.49 -17.28
N MET A 382 21.00 17.56 -18.53
CA MET A 382 20.96 16.48 -19.49
C MET A 382 22.36 16.32 -20.08
N ASP A 383 22.88 15.11 -20.07
CA ASP A 383 24.21 14.78 -20.61
C ASP A 383 24.22 13.36 -21.13
N GLY A 384 24.27 13.19 -22.46
CA GLY A 384 24.41 11.90 -23.13
C GLY A 384 23.22 10.97 -22.88
N HIS A 385 23.30 10.18 -21.82
CA HIS A 385 22.32 9.18 -21.38
C HIS A 385 21.64 9.53 -20.05
N HIS A 386 22.01 10.66 -19.46
CA HIS A 386 21.64 11.03 -18.10
C HIS A 386 20.68 12.21 -18.09
N ILE A 387 19.67 12.13 -17.23
CA ILE A 387 18.87 13.28 -16.81
C ILE A 387 19.01 13.41 -15.30
N THR A 388 19.39 14.59 -14.82
CA THR A 388 19.41 14.91 -13.39
C THR A 388 18.42 16.01 -13.06
N LEU A 389 17.51 15.73 -12.13
CA LEU A 389 16.59 16.68 -11.53
C LEU A 389 17.07 17.03 -10.12
N ASP A 390 17.17 18.32 -9.80
CA ASP A 390 17.39 18.74 -8.43
C ASP A 390 16.09 18.60 -7.59
N GLY A 391 16.25 18.45 -6.28
CA GLY A 391 15.14 18.26 -5.35
C GLY A 391 14.16 19.42 -5.29
N LYS A 392 14.60 20.66 -5.54
CA LYS A 392 13.73 21.83 -5.57
C LYS A 392 12.83 21.78 -6.81
N THR A 393 13.36 21.42 -7.96
CA THR A 393 12.61 21.22 -9.20
C THR A 393 11.56 20.12 -9.03
N ILE A 394 11.93 18.96 -8.44
CA ILE A 394 10.99 17.87 -8.14
C ILE A 394 9.86 18.37 -7.22
N LYS A 395 10.21 19.09 -6.14
CA LYS A 395 9.24 19.61 -5.18
C LYS A 395 8.28 20.62 -5.80
N GLU A 396 8.81 21.58 -6.55
CA GLU A 396 8.01 22.63 -7.20
C GLU A 396 7.02 22.03 -8.20
N ILE A 397 7.46 21.10 -9.05
CA ILE A 397 6.59 20.48 -10.05
C ILE A 397 5.60 19.54 -9.38
N GLY A 398 6.07 18.64 -8.50
CA GLY A 398 5.22 17.63 -7.87
C GLY A 398 4.25 18.16 -6.82
N THR A 399 4.21 19.48 -6.59
CA THR A 399 3.24 20.16 -5.72
C THR A 399 2.47 21.30 -6.41
N LEU A 400 2.51 21.41 -7.74
CA LEU A 400 1.76 22.43 -8.48
C LEU A 400 0.26 22.40 -8.20
N GLY A 401 -0.32 21.22 -7.99
CA GLY A 401 -1.73 21.04 -7.68
C GLY A 401 -2.03 20.96 -6.18
N ALA A 402 -1.09 21.35 -5.32
CA ALA A 402 -1.27 21.22 -3.88
C ALA A 402 -2.47 22.01 -3.36
N THR A 403 -3.33 21.32 -2.62
CA THR A 403 -4.47 21.92 -1.94
C THR A 403 -3.97 22.83 -0.79
N PRO A 404 -4.52 24.05 -0.61
CA PRO A 404 -4.09 24.91 0.50
C PRO A 404 -4.20 24.23 1.86
N GLY A 405 -3.08 24.18 2.60
CA GLY A 405 -3.00 23.54 3.92
C GLY A 405 -2.74 22.03 3.91
N ASP A 406 -2.57 21.43 2.73
CA ASP A 406 -2.11 20.04 2.58
C ASP A 406 -0.58 19.94 2.72
N PHE A 407 -0.11 18.88 3.39
CA PHE A 407 1.31 18.62 3.69
C PHE A 407 1.89 17.47 2.87
N SER A 408 1.22 17.05 1.80
CA SER A 408 1.64 15.94 0.96
C SER A 408 3.02 16.19 0.37
N TYR A 409 3.84 15.14 0.38
CA TYR A 409 5.10 15.15 -0.37
C TYR A 409 4.84 15.23 -1.88
N PRO A 410 5.80 15.73 -2.69
CA PRO A 410 5.62 15.83 -4.13
C PRO A 410 5.39 14.46 -4.78
N GLY A 411 4.58 14.44 -5.84
CA GLY A 411 4.40 13.26 -6.69
C GLY A 411 4.10 13.66 -8.12
N LEU A 412 4.98 13.28 -9.04
CA LEU A 412 4.91 13.69 -10.45
C LEU A 412 5.17 12.51 -11.39
N ALA A 413 4.73 12.66 -12.64
CA ALA A 413 5.13 11.80 -13.75
C ALA A 413 6.03 12.57 -14.71
N LEU A 414 7.04 11.89 -15.27
CA LEU A 414 8.00 12.42 -16.22
C LEU A 414 8.01 11.57 -17.50
N VAL A 415 8.13 12.23 -18.65
CA VAL A 415 8.27 11.59 -19.98
C VAL A 415 9.25 12.36 -20.85
N LEU A 416 9.92 11.66 -21.76
CA LEU A 416 10.72 12.24 -22.83
C LEU A 416 9.92 12.23 -24.13
N LYS A 417 10.06 13.31 -24.91
CA LYS A 417 9.43 13.46 -26.24
C LYS A 417 10.44 14.06 -27.22
N LYS A 418 10.30 13.74 -28.50
CA LYS A 418 11.04 14.41 -29.59
C LYS A 418 10.35 15.69 -30.03
#